data_AF-A0A127PH74-F1
#
_entry.id   AF-A0A127PH74-F1
#
_cell.length_a   1.000
_cell.length_b   1.000
_cell.length_c   1.000
_cell.angle_alpha   90.00
_cell.angle_beta   90.00
_cell.angle_gamma   90.00
#
_symmetry.space_group_name_H-M   'P 1'
#
loop_
_entity.id
_entity.type
_entity.pdbx_description
1 polymer ?
#
loop_
_entity_poly.entity_id
_entity_poly.type
_entity_poly.pdbx_seq_one_letter_code
_entity_poly.pdbx_strand_id
1 'polypeptide(L)'
;MKIVFALFFLAVPMTPLFAAAPAAGLWEDVLVVDDHTLQLISHRHFIFTDRKLAAPTVFTALKDFGGEIDAFCCLEVQDTNPLSVTEIEKKFSSDHDFVQRFSQIRGLPYMYEAKLAKREIWNDKMLLLKGRRKDADDIPFSAPVIAGRLGFSEIAGNRFTTADGHQVELKTRFPDKNRQRPLLHRFTVDGKRTTFSVPVLGN
;
A
#
# COMPACT_ATOMS: atom_id res chain seq x y z
N MET A 1 34.43 -35.49 51.21
CA MET A 1 34.58 -34.31 50.32
C MET A 1 33.30 -34.16 49.51
N LYS A 2 32.52 -33.10 49.71
CA LYS A 2 31.26 -32.83 48.97
C LYS A 2 31.55 -31.79 47.90
N ILE A 3 31.43 -32.18 46.64
CA ILE A 3 31.59 -31.30 45.47
C ILE A 3 30.25 -30.57 45.29
N VAL A 4 30.25 -29.25 45.49
CA VAL A 4 29.10 -28.38 45.23
C VAL A 4 29.20 -27.92 43.78
N PHE A 5 28.32 -28.42 42.92
CA PHE A 5 28.14 -27.90 41.57
C PHE A 5 27.33 -26.60 41.63
N ALA A 6 28.01 -25.47 41.41
CA ALA A 6 27.35 -24.19 41.19
C ALA A 6 26.83 -24.13 39.75
N LEU A 7 25.51 -24.24 39.57
CA LEU A 7 24.86 -23.95 38.29
C LEU A 7 24.85 -22.44 38.06
N PHE A 8 25.69 -21.97 37.15
CA PHE A 8 25.58 -20.63 36.55
C PHE A 8 24.43 -20.64 35.54
N PHE A 9 23.29 -20.07 35.91
CA PHE A 9 22.24 -19.71 34.96
C PHE A 9 22.74 -18.52 34.13
N LEU A 10 23.17 -18.80 32.89
CA LEU A 10 23.37 -17.78 31.86
C LEU A 10 22.00 -17.19 31.50
N ALA A 11 21.65 -16.06 32.11
CA ALA A 11 20.52 -15.26 31.68
C ALA A 11 20.83 -14.69 30.28
N VAL A 12 20.28 -15.30 29.24
CA VAL A 12 20.30 -14.74 27.88
C VAL A 12 19.42 -13.48 27.92
N PRO A 13 19.96 -12.28 27.65
CA PRO A 13 19.14 -11.09 27.58
C PRO A 13 18.17 -11.25 26.40
N MET A 14 16.88 -11.38 26.70
CA MET A 14 15.82 -11.21 25.71
C MET A 14 15.82 -9.73 25.30
N THR A 15 16.55 -9.40 24.23
CA THR A 15 16.35 -8.12 23.56
C THR A 15 14.92 -8.11 23.00
N PRO A 16 14.07 -7.15 23.37
CA PRO A 16 12.75 -7.04 22.76
C PRO A 16 12.96 -6.84 21.26
N LEU A 17 12.45 -7.77 20.46
CA LEU A 17 12.37 -7.62 19.02
C LEU A 17 11.40 -6.46 18.77
N PHE A 18 11.92 -5.24 18.67
CA PHE A 18 11.15 -4.14 18.13
C PHE A 18 10.82 -4.50 16.68
N ALA A 19 9.54 -4.71 16.40
CA ALA A 19 9.06 -4.90 15.04
C ALA A 19 9.54 -3.73 14.19
N ALA A 20 10.03 -4.01 12.98
CA ALA A 20 10.47 -2.95 12.09
C ALA A 20 9.26 -2.12 11.66
N ALA A 21 9.40 -0.79 11.65
CA ALA A 21 8.33 0.12 11.25
C ALA A 21 7.75 -0.29 9.88
N PRO A 22 6.42 -0.33 9.72
CA PRO A 22 5.77 -0.84 8.50
C PRO A 22 6.17 -0.02 7.27
N ALA A 23 6.24 -0.69 6.13
CA ALA A 23 6.40 -0.02 4.85
C ALA A 23 5.15 0.81 4.53
N ALA A 24 5.34 1.99 3.96
CA ALA A 24 4.27 2.89 3.55
C ALA A 24 4.33 3.10 2.05
N GLY A 25 3.18 3.31 1.41
CA GLY A 25 3.12 3.22 -0.03
C GLY A 25 1.82 3.67 -0.66
N LEU A 26 1.62 3.23 -1.90
CA LEU A 26 0.46 3.47 -2.73
C LEU A 26 0.00 2.16 -3.37
N TRP A 27 -1.30 1.90 -3.34
CA TRP A 27 -1.93 0.90 -4.19
C TRP A 27 -2.47 1.57 -5.45
N GLU A 28 -2.14 0.98 -6.60
CA GLU A 28 -2.73 1.27 -7.90
C GLU A 28 -3.44 0.02 -8.41
N ASP A 29 -4.77 0.06 -8.43
CA ASP A 29 -5.63 -0.89 -9.11
C ASP A 29 -6.02 -0.33 -10.48
N VAL A 30 -5.58 -1.01 -11.53
CA VAL A 30 -5.55 -0.45 -12.88
C VAL A 30 -6.07 -1.41 -13.92
N LEU A 31 -6.90 -0.86 -14.80
CA LEU A 31 -7.26 -1.47 -16.07
C LEU A 31 -6.31 -0.91 -17.13
N VAL A 32 -5.73 -1.79 -17.92
CA VAL A 32 -4.91 -1.44 -19.08
C VAL A 32 -5.74 -1.74 -20.32
N VAL A 33 -5.97 -0.73 -21.16
CA VAL A 33 -6.78 -0.80 -22.36
C VAL A 33 -5.93 -0.47 -23.57
N ASP A 34 -6.11 -1.21 -24.66
CA ASP A 34 -5.46 -0.87 -25.92
C ASP A 34 -6.14 0.36 -26.53
N ASP A 35 -5.42 1.47 -26.71
CA ASP A 35 -6.03 2.73 -27.18
C ASP A 35 -6.59 2.65 -28.61
N HIS A 36 -6.12 1.69 -29.42
CA HIS A 36 -6.57 1.54 -30.81
C HIS A 36 -7.82 0.68 -30.93
N THR A 37 -7.89 -0.41 -30.17
CA THR A 37 -8.98 -1.40 -30.23
C THR A 37 -10.02 -1.22 -29.13
N LEU A 38 -9.70 -0.42 -28.12
CA LEU A 38 -10.48 -0.20 -26.89
C LEU A 38 -10.75 -1.51 -26.11
N GLN A 39 -9.92 -2.53 -26.33
CA GLN A 39 -10.02 -3.81 -25.64
C GLN A 39 -9.24 -3.78 -24.34
N LEU A 40 -9.82 -4.36 -23.30
CA LEU A 40 -9.13 -4.60 -22.03
C LEU A 40 -7.97 -5.58 -22.26
N ILE A 41 -6.74 -5.11 -22.09
CA ILE A 41 -5.52 -5.93 -22.15
C ILE A 41 -5.31 -6.64 -20.82
N SER A 42 -5.49 -5.92 -19.71
CA SER A 42 -5.19 -6.45 -18.38
C SER A 42 -5.88 -5.69 -17.25
N HIS A 43 -6.17 -6.38 -16.16
CA HIS A 43 -6.50 -5.80 -14.86
C HIS A 43 -5.41 -6.19 -13.86
N ARG A 44 -4.76 -5.23 -13.20
CA ARG A 44 -3.61 -5.47 -12.31
C ARG A 44 -3.69 -4.63 -11.05
N HIS A 45 -3.03 -5.12 -10.00
CA HIS A 45 -2.76 -4.35 -8.80
C HIS A 45 -1.25 -4.16 -8.64
N PHE A 46 -0.82 -2.93 -8.40
CA PHE A 46 0.55 -2.59 -8.09
C PHE A 46 0.64 -1.95 -6.72
N ILE A 47 1.70 -2.27 -5.98
CA ILE A 47 2.04 -1.63 -4.71
C ILE A 47 3.38 -0.92 -4.89
N PHE A 48 3.35 0.41 -4.76
CA PHE A 48 4.55 1.22 -4.67
C PHE A 48 4.91 1.44 -3.21
N THR A 49 6.18 1.36 -2.82
CA THR A 49 6.59 1.49 -1.41
C THR A 49 7.80 2.40 -1.22
N ASP A 50 7.94 2.90 0.02
CA ASP A 50 9.06 3.73 0.47
C ASP A 50 10.37 2.95 0.68
N ARG A 51 10.29 1.63 0.77
CA ARG A 51 11.41 0.73 1.05
C ARG A 51 11.27 -0.62 0.38
N LYS A 52 12.39 -1.31 0.20
CA LYS A 52 12.40 -2.69 -0.30
C LYS A 52 11.71 -3.61 0.72
N LEU A 53 10.86 -4.51 0.23
CA LEU A 53 10.22 -5.53 1.07
C LEU A 53 11.20 -6.67 1.32
N ALA A 54 11.35 -7.06 2.59
CA ALA A 54 12.24 -8.14 3.00
C ALA A 54 11.54 -9.51 3.03
N ALA A 55 10.21 -9.53 3.00
CA ALA A 55 9.37 -10.71 3.08
C ALA A 55 8.02 -10.46 2.39
N PRO A 56 7.29 -11.52 2.00
CA PRO A 56 5.90 -11.40 1.57
C PRO A 56 5.10 -10.56 2.57
N THR A 57 4.34 -9.60 2.06
CA THR A 57 3.74 -8.55 2.88
C THR A 57 2.27 -8.34 2.52
N VAL A 58 1.43 -8.23 3.55
CA VAL A 58 0.04 -7.81 3.43
C VAL A 58 -0.04 -6.30 3.63
N PHE A 59 -0.84 -5.63 2.81
CA PHE A 59 -1.10 -4.19 2.89
C PHE A 59 -2.57 -3.91 3.15
N THR A 60 -2.81 -2.85 3.91
CA THR A 60 -4.12 -2.21 4.05
C THR A 60 -4.10 -0.88 3.32
N ALA A 61 -5.06 -0.66 2.42
CA ALA A 61 -5.25 0.62 1.74
C ALA A 61 -6.11 1.57 2.58
N LEU A 62 -5.84 2.87 2.46
CA LEU A 62 -6.36 3.92 3.33
C LEU A 62 -6.88 5.07 2.48
N LYS A 63 -8.18 5.36 2.53
CA LYS A 63 -8.79 6.50 1.84
C LYS A 63 -9.18 7.58 2.84
N ASP A 64 -8.48 8.70 2.78
CA ASP A 64 -8.72 9.88 3.61
C ASP A 64 -9.82 10.76 3.01
N PHE A 65 -10.89 11.00 3.78
CA PHE A 65 -12.03 11.84 3.41
C PHE A 65 -12.06 13.18 4.18
N GLY A 66 -10.95 13.60 4.80
CA GLY A 66 -10.85 14.90 5.46
C GLY A 66 -11.51 14.95 6.84
N GLY A 67 -11.43 13.84 7.59
CA GLY A 67 -11.99 13.72 8.94
C GLY A 67 -12.10 12.26 9.42
N GLU A 68 -12.10 11.34 8.46
CA GLU A 68 -12.14 9.90 8.66
C GLU A 68 -11.31 9.23 7.57
N ILE A 69 -10.73 8.08 7.90
CA ILE A 69 -10.04 7.21 6.94
C ILE A 69 -10.80 5.89 6.84
N ASP A 70 -11.22 5.54 5.63
CA ASP A 70 -11.66 4.19 5.32
C ASP A 70 -10.44 3.30 5.10
N ALA A 71 -10.43 2.14 5.75
CA ALA A 71 -9.42 1.11 5.58
C ALA A 71 -9.97 -0.02 4.71
N PHE A 72 -9.27 -0.38 3.64
CA PHE A 72 -9.60 -1.47 2.73
C PHE A 72 -8.52 -2.53 2.82
N CYS A 73 -8.82 -3.63 3.50
CA CYS A 73 -7.91 -4.75 3.62
C CYS A 73 -8.49 -5.97 2.89
N CYS A 74 -7.73 -6.74 2.10
CA CYS A 74 -6.27 -6.77 2.08
C CYS A 74 -5.68 -7.00 0.69
N LEU A 75 -4.47 -6.49 0.49
CA LEU A 75 -3.62 -6.73 -0.68
C LEU A 75 -2.40 -7.52 -0.26
N GLU A 76 -1.95 -8.44 -1.10
CA GLU A 76 -0.78 -9.28 -0.86
C GLU A 76 0.28 -9.06 -1.93
N VAL A 77 1.51 -8.81 -1.47
CA VAL A 77 2.72 -8.91 -2.30
C VAL A 77 3.45 -10.18 -1.87
N GLN A 78 3.52 -11.16 -2.77
CA GLN A 78 4.22 -12.42 -2.52
C GLN A 78 5.65 -12.41 -3.05
N ASP A 79 5.87 -11.85 -4.25
CA ASP A 79 7.20 -11.67 -4.82
C ASP A 79 7.81 -10.35 -4.32
N THR A 80 8.92 -10.45 -3.59
CA THR A 80 9.64 -9.30 -3.02
C THR A 80 10.72 -8.75 -3.94
N ASN A 81 10.79 -9.21 -5.20
CA ASN A 81 11.64 -8.60 -6.22
C ASN A 81 10.93 -7.37 -6.80
N PRO A 82 11.49 -6.16 -6.61
CA PRO A 82 10.89 -4.96 -7.15
C PRO A 82 10.85 -5.02 -8.68
N LEU A 83 9.72 -4.63 -9.25
CA LEU A 83 9.53 -4.42 -10.68
C LEU A 83 10.14 -3.09 -11.11
N SER A 84 10.63 -3.03 -12.36
CA SER A 84 11.01 -1.78 -12.99
C SER A 84 9.78 -1.06 -13.54
N VAL A 85 9.57 0.19 -13.11
CA VAL A 85 8.50 1.04 -13.65
C VAL A 85 8.63 1.18 -15.16
N THR A 86 9.85 1.42 -15.67
CA THR A 86 10.11 1.56 -17.11
C THR A 86 9.79 0.30 -17.91
N GLU A 87 10.02 -0.89 -17.34
CA GLU A 87 9.67 -2.14 -18.03
C GLU A 87 8.16 -2.36 -18.09
N ILE A 88 7.43 -1.99 -17.02
CA ILE A 88 5.97 -2.05 -16.99
C ILE A 88 5.34 -1.02 -17.94
N GLU A 89 5.86 0.20 -17.99
CA GLU A 89 5.44 1.23 -18.96
C GLU A 89 5.65 0.75 -20.40
N LYS A 90 6.80 0.13 -20.70
CA LYS A 90 7.07 -0.44 -22.01
C LYS A 90 6.13 -1.61 -22.34
N LYS A 91 5.81 -2.47 -21.37
CA LYS A 91 4.91 -3.61 -21.54
C LYS A 91 3.49 -3.17 -21.89
N PHE A 92 3.05 -2.03 -21.35
CA PHE A 92 1.70 -1.50 -21.53
C PHE A 92 1.70 -0.20 -22.33
N SER A 93 2.65 -0.03 -23.26
CA SER A 93 2.82 1.21 -24.02
C SER A 93 1.68 1.54 -24.98
N SER A 94 0.77 0.59 -25.21
CA SER A 94 -0.46 0.76 -26.00
C SER A 94 -1.56 1.52 -25.26
N ASP A 95 -1.40 1.74 -23.95
CA ASP A 95 -2.28 2.53 -23.09
C ASP A 95 -1.54 3.80 -22.65
N HIS A 96 -1.74 4.91 -23.36
CA HIS A 96 -1.00 6.14 -23.09
C HIS A 96 -1.38 6.76 -21.75
N ASP A 97 -2.63 6.63 -21.31
CA ASP A 97 -3.11 7.14 -20.03
C ASP A 97 -2.48 6.39 -18.85
N PHE A 98 -2.37 5.06 -18.96
CA PHE A 98 -1.64 4.22 -18.02
C PHE A 98 -0.18 4.67 -17.89
N VAL A 99 0.54 4.81 -19.02
CA VAL A 99 1.95 5.22 -19.03
C VAL A 99 2.10 6.62 -18.45
N GLN A 100 1.24 7.56 -18.83
CA GLN A 100 1.25 8.91 -18.29
C GLN A 100 1.03 8.93 -16.77
N ARG A 101 0.08 8.13 -16.27
CA ARG A 101 -0.19 8.02 -14.83
C ARG A 101 1.03 7.47 -14.08
N PHE A 102 1.56 6.33 -14.51
CA PHE A 102 2.65 5.63 -13.84
C PHE A 102 3.93 6.46 -13.83
N SER A 103 4.23 7.08 -14.96
CA SER A 103 5.39 7.96 -15.12
C SER A 103 5.30 9.24 -14.29
N GLN A 104 4.18 9.55 -13.63
CA GLN A 104 3.99 10.74 -12.79
C GLN A 104 3.92 10.42 -11.28
N ILE A 105 3.93 9.15 -10.89
CA ILE A 105 4.05 8.75 -9.48
C ILE A 105 5.47 9.10 -8.98
N ARG A 106 5.59 9.77 -7.83
CA ARG A 106 6.89 10.19 -7.26
C ARG A 106 6.98 9.92 -5.78
N GLY A 107 8.19 9.67 -5.28
CA GLY A 107 8.48 9.51 -3.85
C GLY A 107 8.40 8.07 -3.33
N LEU A 108 8.13 7.10 -4.20
CA LEU A 108 8.08 5.67 -3.88
C LEU A 108 9.02 4.89 -4.81
N PRO A 109 10.23 4.54 -4.37
CA PRO A 109 11.28 4.00 -5.25
C PRO A 109 11.12 2.52 -5.63
N TYR A 110 10.20 1.78 -5.00
CA TYR A 110 9.99 0.35 -5.26
C TYR A 110 8.56 0.11 -5.71
N MET A 111 8.37 -0.79 -6.67
CA MET A 111 7.07 -1.22 -7.18
C MET A 111 6.99 -2.74 -7.17
N TYR A 112 5.84 -3.30 -6.82
CA TYR A 112 5.60 -4.74 -6.82
C TYR A 112 4.24 -5.04 -7.45
N GLU A 113 4.12 -6.20 -8.07
CA GLU A 113 2.80 -6.74 -8.39
C GLU A 113 2.15 -7.26 -7.11
N ALA A 114 0.88 -6.93 -6.94
CA ALA A 114 0.07 -7.37 -5.82
C ALA A 114 -1.16 -8.13 -6.32
N LYS A 115 -1.81 -8.83 -5.40
CA LYS A 115 -3.10 -9.46 -5.61
C LYS A 115 -4.04 -9.09 -4.47
N LEU A 116 -5.33 -9.17 -4.71
CA LEU A 116 -6.26 -9.19 -3.58
C LEU A 116 -5.96 -10.44 -2.74
N ALA A 117 -5.90 -10.25 -1.43
CA ALA A 117 -5.75 -11.35 -0.50
C ALA A 117 -6.93 -12.31 -0.59
N LYS A 118 -6.82 -13.46 0.08
CA LYS A 118 -7.97 -14.35 0.21
C LYS A 118 -9.13 -13.65 0.93
N ARG A 119 -10.36 -13.91 0.48
CA ARG A 119 -11.55 -13.16 0.90
C ARG A 119 -11.82 -13.27 2.41
N GLU A 120 -11.38 -14.32 3.08
CA GLU A 120 -11.62 -14.58 4.51
C GLU A 120 -10.94 -13.56 5.41
N ILE A 121 -9.92 -12.85 4.92
CA ILE A 121 -9.23 -11.82 5.71
C ILE A 121 -9.70 -10.40 5.38
N TRP A 122 -10.62 -10.25 4.42
CA TRP A 122 -11.13 -8.94 4.03
C TRP A 122 -12.00 -8.33 5.13
N ASN A 123 -11.93 -7.01 5.24
CA ASN A 123 -12.87 -6.25 6.06
C ASN A 123 -14.09 -5.81 5.25
N ASP A 124 -15.09 -5.24 5.93
CA ASP A 124 -16.37 -4.88 5.30
C ASP A 124 -16.22 -3.88 4.16
N LYS A 125 -15.28 -2.93 4.26
CA LYS A 125 -15.03 -1.94 3.20
C LYS A 125 -14.38 -2.57 1.96
N MET A 126 -13.48 -3.54 2.13
CA MET A 126 -12.95 -4.29 0.98
C MET A 126 -14.03 -5.19 0.37
N LEU A 127 -14.88 -5.83 1.19
CA LEU A 127 -16.03 -6.58 0.69
C LEU A 127 -17.01 -5.70 -0.08
N LEU A 128 -17.22 -4.45 0.35
CA LEU A 128 -18.02 -3.47 -0.38
C LEU A 128 -17.35 -3.09 -1.71
N LEU A 129 -16.04 -2.83 -1.69
CA LEU A 129 -15.28 -2.37 -2.84
C LEU A 129 -15.14 -3.45 -3.93
N LYS A 130 -14.79 -4.68 -3.54
CA LYS A 130 -14.39 -5.77 -4.44
C LYS A 130 -15.31 -6.99 -4.40
N GLY A 131 -16.22 -7.07 -3.44
CA GLY A 131 -16.93 -8.31 -3.15
C GLY A 131 -18.10 -8.67 -4.08
N ARG A 132 -18.50 -7.80 -5.02
CA ARG A 132 -19.65 -7.98 -5.91
C ARG A 132 -19.33 -8.00 -7.41
N ARG A 133 -18.07 -7.78 -7.83
CA ARG A 133 -17.75 -7.51 -9.24
C ARG A 133 -17.14 -8.72 -9.93
N LYS A 134 -17.53 -8.95 -11.18
CA LYS A 134 -16.69 -9.65 -12.16
C LYS A 134 -15.55 -8.69 -12.52
N ASP A 135 -14.32 -9.17 -12.66
CA ASP A 135 -13.12 -8.34 -12.86
C ASP A 135 -13.26 -7.29 -13.98
N ALA A 136 -14.08 -7.57 -15.01
CA ALA A 136 -14.31 -6.66 -16.13
C ALA A 136 -15.10 -5.37 -15.80
N ASP A 137 -15.84 -5.31 -14.68
CA ASP A 137 -16.65 -4.15 -14.28
C ASP A 137 -16.04 -3.38 -13.10
N ASP A 138 -14.79 -3.68 -12.75
CA ASP A 138 -14.14 -3.09 -11.59
C ASP A 138 -13.62 -1.68 -11.88
N ILE A 139 -14.06 -0.72 -11.08
CA ILE A 139 -13.60 0.67 -11.19
C ILE A 139 -12.17 0.73 -10.66
N PRO A 140 -11.20 1.23 -11.45
CA PRO A 140 -9.84 1.48 -10.99
C PRO A 140 -9.82 2.25 -9.68
N PHE A 141 -8.89 1.87 -8.80
CA PHE A 141 -8.81 2.41 -7.45
C PHE A 141 -7.38 2.78 -7.09
N SER A 142 -7.22 3.91 -6.43
CA SER A 142 -5.92 4.38 -5.95
C SER A 142 -6.04 4.93 -4.54
N ALA A 143 -5.18 4.44 -3.66
CA ALA A 143 -5.15 4.82 -2.26
C ALA A 143 -3.77 4.57 -1.64
N PRO A 144 -3.33 5.44 -0.71
CA PRO A 144 -2.22 5.17 0.18
C PRO A 144 -2.34 3.81 0.86
N VAL A 145 -1.23 3.09 1.05
CA VAL A 145 -1.21 1.84 1.81
C VAL A 145 -0.20 1.88 2.95
N ILE A 146 -0.47 1.08 3.97
CA ILE A 146 0.48 0.75 5.03
C ILE A 146 0.61 -0.78 5.10
N ALA A 147 1.83 -1.27 5.30
CA ALA A 147 2.07 -2.68 5.54
C ALA A 147 1.46 -3.10 6.88
N GLY A 148 0.82 -4.26 6.88
CA GLY A 148 0.08 -4.79 8.01
C GLY A 148 -1.42 -4.87 7.73
N ARG A 149 -2.06 -5.79 8.45
CA ARG A 149 -3.52 -5.94 8.46
C ARG A 149 -4.10 -5.01 9.51
N LEU A 150 -4.98 -4.11 9.11
CA LEU A 150 -5.82 -3.38 10.05
C LEU A 150 -7.17 -4.09 10.17
N GLY A 151 -7.57 -4.38 11.41
CA GLY A 151 -8.82 -5.11 11.68
C GLY A 151 -10.08 -4.23 11.62
N PHE A 152 -9.91 -2.91 11.69
CA PHE A 152 -11.00 -1.94 11.57
C PHE A 152 -11.21 -1.52 10.11
N SER A 153 -12.45 -1.18 9.79
CA SER A 153 -12.86 -0.67 8.47
C SER A 153 -12.80 0.86 8.39
N GLU A 154 -12.85 1.53 9.54
CA GLU A 154 -12.95 2.99 9.67
C GLU A 154 -12.02 3.47 10.78
N ILE A 155 -11.42 4.64 10.58
CA ILE A 155 -10.49 5.28 11.52
C ILE A 155 -10.95 6.73 11.72
N ALA A 156 -11.30 7.07 12.96
CA ALA A 156 -11.63 8.45 13.30
C ALA A 156 -10.38 9.35 13.18
N GLY A 157 -10.50 10.46 12.45
CA GLY A 157 -9.41 11.38 12.21
C GLY A 157 -8.37 10.81 11.24
N ASN A 158 -7.09 11.07 11.55
CA ASN A 158 -5.99 10.80 10.62
C ASN A 158 -4.79 10.07 11.26
N ARG A 159 -4.97 9.59 12.49
CA ARG A 159 -3.96 8.90 13.30
C ARG A 159 -4.51 7.59 13.82
N PHE A 160 -3.65 6.58 13.86
CA PHE A 160 -3.99 5.27 14.38
C PHE A 160 -2.73 4.51 14.83
N THR A 161 -2.93 3.38 15.49
CA THR A 161 -1.85 2.49 15.91
C THR A 161 -2.03 1.13 15.23
N THR A 162 -0.96 0.58 14.66
CA THR A 162 -1.00 -0.77 14.08
C THR A 162 -1.06 -1.85 15.18
N ALA A 163 -1.38 -3.09 14.80
CA ALA A 163 -1.38 -4.21 15.76
C ALA A 163 -0.02 -4.40 16.44
N ASP A 164 1.08 -4.11 15.74
CA ASP A 164 2.45 -4.19 16.26
C ASP A 164 2.87 -2.95 17.07
N GLY A 165 1.97 -2.01 17.32
CA GLY A 165 2.21 -0.85 18.18
C GLY A 165 2.80 0.39 17.50
N HIS A 166 2.92 0.39 16.17
CA HIS A 166 3.47 1.55 15.43
C HIS A 166 2.45 2.67 15.34
N GLN A 167 2.89 3.90 15.64
CA GLN A 167 2.05 5.09 15.52
C GLN A 167 2.08 5.61 14.09
N VAL A 168 0.92 5.70 13.45
CA VAL A 168 0.78 6.10 12.06
C VAL A 168 -0.10 7.34 11.95
N GLU A 169 0.34 8.32 11.16
CA GLU A 169 -0.46 9.46 10.73
C GLU A 169 -0.47 9.50 9.21
N LEU A 170 -1.67 9.54 8.60
CA LEU A 170 -1.86 9.80 7.17
C LEU A 170 -2.38 11.23 7.00
N LYS A 171 -1.86 11.96 6.01
CA LYS A 171 -2.45 13.21 5.55
C LYS A 171 -2.49 13.22 4.03
N THR A 172 -3.66 13.48 3.48
CA THR A 172 -3.82 13.77 2.06
C THR A 172 -4.04 15.26 1.85
N ARG A 173 -3.23 15.87 0.97
CA ARG A 173 -3.45 17.24 0.50
C ARG A 173 -4.00 17.17 -0.91
N PHE A 174 -5.24 17.60 -1.05
CA PHE A 174 -5.88 17.76 -2.34
C PHE A 174 -5.35 19.03 -3.02
N PRO A 175 -5.07 18.98 -4.32
CA PRO A 175 -4.73 20.16 -5.09
C PRO A 175 -5.91 21.13 -5.09
N ASP A 176 -5.59 22.43 -5.12
CA ASP A 176 -6.58 23.50 -5.22
C ASP A 176 -7.37 23.38 -6.54
N LYS A 177 -8.68 23.65 -6.52
CA LYS A 177 -9.61 23.37 -7.66
C LYS A 177 -9.18 23.95 -9.01
N ASN A 178 -8.32 24.96 -9.02
CA ASN A 178 -7.87 25.69 -10.21
C ASN A 178 -6.48 25.27 -10.72
N ARG A 179 -5.86 24.21 -10.19
CA ARG A 179 -4.54 23.75 -10.66
C ARG A 179 -4.52 22.22 -10.80
N GLN A 180 -4.10 21.73 -11.97
CA GLN A 180 -3.73 20.34 -12.22
C GLN A 180 -2.47 19.96 -11.42
N ARG A 181 -2.55 19.97 -10.08
CA ARG A 181 -1.48 19.53 -9.20
C ARG A 181 -1.75 18.10 -8.77
N PRO A 182 -0.71 17.28 -8.53
CA PRO A 182 -0.91 15.93 -8.06
C PRO A 182 -1.48 15.92 -6.62
N LEU A 183 -2.18 14.85 -6.27
CA LEU A 183 -2.49 14.51 -4.89
C LEU A 183 -1.18 14.27 -4.14
N LEU A 184 -1.03 14.88 -2.97
CA LEU A 184 0.12 14.67 -2.11
C LEU A 184 -0.31 13.89 -0.88
N HIS A 185 0.30 12.72 -0.69
CA HIS A 185 0.10 11.90 0.48
C HIS A 185 1.34 11.96 1.37
N ARG A 186 1.11 11.98 2.68
CA ARG A 186 2.16 11.95 3.68
C ARG A 186 1.84 10.95 4.77
N PHE A 187 2.70 9.96 4.91
CA PHE A 187 2.74 9.11 6.09
C PHE A 187 3.77 9.66 7.08
N THR A 188 3.42 9.60 8.36
CA THR A 188 4.37 9.67 9.47
C THR A 188 4.23 8.38 10.27
N VAL A 189 5.26 7.55 10.29
CA VAL A 189 5.30 6.28 11.04
C VAL A 189 6.40 6.40 12.09
N ASP A 190 6.03 6.36 13.36
CA ASP A 190 6.94 6.56 14.51
C ASP A 190 7.83 7.81 14.35
N GLY A 191 7.23 8.90 13.87
CA GLY A 191 7.93 10.17 13.61
C GLY A 191 8.70 10.22 12.29
N LYS A 192 8.96 9.09 11.61
CA LYS A 192 9.60 9.07 10.29
C LYS A 192 8.59 9.39 9.19
N ARG A 193 8.96 10.33 8.31
CA ARG A 193 8.07 10.85 7.26
C ARG A 193 8.37 10.22 5.89
N THR A 194 7.31 9.80 5.21
CA THR A 194 7.30 9.44 3.79
C THR A 194 6.31 10.35 3.07
N THR A 195 6.67 10.90 1.92
CA THR A 195 5.78 11.76 1.11
C THR A 195 5.87 11.33 -0.33
N PHE A 196 4.71 11.18 -0.98
CA PHE A 196 4.62 10.79 -2.37
C PHE A 196 3.49 11.53 -3.07
N SER A 197 3.59 11.62 -4.39
CA SER A 197 2.61 12.31 -5.23
C SER A 197 2.00 11.37 -6.26
N VAL A 198 0.71 11.52 -6.49
CA VAL A 198 -0.06 10.75 -7.47
C VAL A 198 -0.82 11.72 -8.36
N PRO A 199 -0.82 11.57 -9.69
CA PRO A 199 -1.62 12.43 -10.56
C PRO A 199 -3.11 12.23 -10.29
N VAL A 200 -3.88 13.32 -10.34
CA VAL A 200 -5.34 13.25 -10.37
C VAL A 200 -5.75 12.81 -11.76
N LEU A 201 -6.50 11.71 -11.87
CA LEU A 201 -7.11 11.32 -13.14
C LEU A 201 -8.38 12.15 -13.34
N GLY A 202 -8.51 12.74 -14.53
CA GLY A 202 -9.65 13.57 -14.91
C GLY A 202 -9.26 14.99 -15.30
N ASN A 203 -9.19 15.21 -16.61
CA ASN A 203 -10.02 16.23 -17.27
C ASN A 203 -10.76 15.53 -18.41
#